data_AF-A0A3C0R093-F1
#
_entry.id   AF-A0A3C0R093-F1
#
_cell.length_a   1.000
_cell.length_b   1.000
_cell.length_c   1.000
_cell.angle_alpha   90.00
_cell.angle_beta   90.00
_cell.angle_gamma   90.00
#
_symmetry.space_group_name_H-M   'P 1'
#
loop_
_entity.id
_entity.type
_entity.pdbx_description
1 polymer ?
#
loop_
_entity_poly.entity_id
_entity_poly.type
_entity_poly.pdbx_seq_one_letter_code
_entity_poly.pdbx_strand_id
1 'polypeptide(L)'
;MDKIQVSQIFIDDFEQAIEEQYKLLINNEAVVKLINELHATKAEVLEHISMFLDYLEDQTYCANCPGLVSCAKTKRHYQIKLQRRGKFIERSYAPCPLLSAQLDQDR
;
A
#
# COMPACT_ATOMS: atom_id res chain seq x y z
N MET A 1 4.99 -23.47 28.41
CA MET A 1 4.33 -22.36 27.70
C MET A 1 4.73 -21.10 28.42
N ASP A 2 5.78 -20.44 27.95
CA ASP A 2 6.22 -19.17 28.51
C ASP A 2 5.14 -18.12 28.28
N LYS A 3 4.71 -17.47 29.37
CA LYS A 3 3.77 -16.36 29.32
C LYS A 3 4.50 -15.19 28.68
N ILE A 4 4.02 -14.74 27.51
CA ILE A 4 4.47 -13.50 26.89
C ILE A 4 4.20 -12.39 27.91
N GLN A 5 5.25 -11.79 28.47
CA GLN A 5 5.15 -10.55 29.21
C GLN A 5 4.88 -9.45 28.20
N VAL A 6 3.61 -9.07 28.06
CA VAL A 6 3.24 -7.85 27.35
C VAL A 6 3.65 -6.70 28.27
N SER A 7 4.88 -6.20 28.08
CA SER A 7 5.27 -4.90 28.61
C SER A 7 4.20 -3.89 28.21
N GLN A 8 3.73 -3.08 29.16
CA GLN A 8 2.72 -2.05 28.92
C GLN A 8 3.12 -1.23 27.69
N ILE A 9 2.45 -1.49 26.56
CA ILE A 9 2.55 -0.65 25.39
C ILE A 9 1.89 0.66 25.82
N PHE A 10 2.71 1.70 26.00
CA PHE A 10 2.19 3.03 26.31
C PHE A 10 1.38 3.49 25.10
N ILE A 11 0.11 3.79 25.31
CA ILE A 11 -0.85 4.17 24.26
C ILE A 11 -0.31 5.36 23.42
N ASP A 12 0.44 6.25 24.06
CA ASP A 12 1.10 7.40 23.43
C ASP A 12 2.10 7.02 22.32
N ASP A 13 2.78 5.88 22.44
CA ASP A 13 3.76 5.41 21.44
C ASP A 13 3.07 4.93 20.15
N PHE A 14 1.86 4.36 20.29
CA PHE A 14 1.13 3.83 19.15
C PHE A 14 0.51 4.94 18.29
N GLU A 15 -0.08 5.97 18.90
CA GLU A 15 -0.62 7.11 18.16
C GLU A 15 0.49 7.89 17.45
N GLN A 16 1.63 8.08 18.11
CA GLN A 16 2.80 8.70 17.50
C GLN A 16 3.31 7.88 16.31
N ALA A 17 3.40 6.55 16.45
CA ALA A 17 3.81 5.68 15.36
C ALA A 17 2.87 5.80 14.14
N ILE A 18 1.55 5.86 14.35
CA ILE A 18 0.58 6.05 13.26
C ILE A 18 0.81 7.40 12.55
N GLU A 19 1.00 8.49 13.30
CA GLU A 19 1.25 9.81 12.72
C GLU A 19 2.60 9.86 11.96
N GLU A 20 3.62 9.14 12.41
CA GLU A 20 4.88 8.98 11.68
C GLU A 20 4.69 8.23 10.36
N GLN A 21 3.89 7.16 10.34
CA GLN A 21 3.53 6.46 9.11
C GLN A 21 2.73 7.37 8.17
N TYR A 22 1.81 8.18 8.70
CA TYR A 22 1.07 9.14 7.89
C TYR A 22 1.99 10.17 7.24
N LYS A 23 2.99 10.68 7.96
CA LYS A 23 4.03 11.57 7.40
C LYS A 23 4.79 10.91 6.26
N LEU A 24 5.15 9.64 6.41
CA LEU A 24 5.81 8.86 5.37
C LEU A 24 4.94 8.74 4.11
N LEU A 25 3.63 8.52 4.27
CA LEU A 25 2.68 8.48 3.15
C LEU A 25 2.58 9.83 2.41
N ILE A 26 2.40 10.94 3.12
CA ILE A 26 2.23 12.27 2.48
C ILE A 26 3.53 12.85 1.91
N ASN A 27 4.68 12.29 2.26
CA ASN A 27 5.97 12.65 1.66
C ASN A 27 6.23 11.93 0.32
N ASN A 28 5.38 10.96 -0.07
CA ASN A 28 5.49 10.25 -1.33
C ASN A 28 4.50 10.80 -2.37
N GLU A 29 5.00 11.28 -3.51
CA GLU A 29 4.18 11.91 -4.56
C GLU A 29 3.11 10.98 -5.14
N ALA A 30 3.41 9.71 -5.34
CA ALA A 30 2.45 8.74 -5.89
C ALA A 30 1.31 8.47 -4.92
N VAL A 31 1.59 8.45 -3.61
CA VAL A 31 0.58 8.31 -2.56
C VAL A 31 -0.27 9.57 -2.45
N VAL A 32 0.33 10.77 -2.48
CA VAL A 32 -0.41 12.04 -2.46
C VAL A 32 -1.36 12.14 -3.65
N LYS A 33 -0.89 11.77 -4.84
CA LYS A 33 -1.73 11.71 -6.04
C LYS A 33 -2.91 10.75 -5.86
N LEU A 34 -2.66 9.54 -5.33
CA LEU A 34 -3.72 8.58 -5.04
C LEU A 34 -4.73 9.12 -4.02
N ILE A 35 -4.29 9.72 -2.92
CA ILE A 35 -5.17 10.33 -1.90
C ILE A 35 -6.11 11.36 -2.54
N ASN A 36 -5.56 12.19 -3.44
CA ASN A 36 -6.34 13.19 -4.18
C ASN A 36 -7.33 12.55 -5.15
N GLU A 37 -6.92 11.51 -5.90
CA GLU A 37 -7.79 10.77 -6.82
C GLU A 37 -8.94 10.06 -6.09
N LEU A 38 -8.69 9.58 -4.87
CA LEU A 38 -9.70 8.95 -4.02
C LEU A 38 -10.60 9.95 -3.31
N HIS A 39 -10.28 11.25 -3.34
CA HIS A 39 -10.87 12.26 -2.47
C HIS A 39 -10.88 11.83 -0.98
N ALA A 40 -9.78 11.21 -0.55
CA ALA A 40 -9.63 10.69 0.80
C ALA A 40 -9.25 11.81 1.77
N THR A 41 -9.97 11.89 2.89
CA THR A 41 -9.64 12.79 3.99
C THR A 41 -8.49 12.24 4.82
N LYS A 42 -7.80 13.08 5.60
CA LYS A 42 -6.78 12.63 6.56
C LYS A 42 -7.34 11.53 7.49
N ALA A 43 -8.57 11.69 7.97
CA ALA A 43 -9.20 10.71 8.87
C ALA A 43 -9.34 9.33 8.19
N GLU A 44 -9.80 9.27 6.95
CA GLU A 44 -9.93 8.02 6.19
C GLU A 44 -8.56 7.40 5.87
N VAL A 45 -7.54 8.22 5.60
CA VAL A 45 -6.17 7.73 5.40
C VAL A 45 -5.61 7.11 6.68
N LEU A 46 -5.84 7.74 7.84
CA LEU A 46 -5.42 7.20 9.13
C LEU A 46 -6.19 5.92 9.50
N GLU A 47 -7.50 5.90 9.28
CA GLU A 47 -8.35 4.72 9.54
C GLU A 47 -7.92 3.52 8.69
N HIS A 48 -7.47 3.76 7.46
CA HIS A 48 -7.03 2.74 6.52
C HIS A 48 -5.51 2.76 6.27
N ILE A 49 -4.71 3.20 7.25
CA ILE A 49 -3.29 3.49 7.05
C ILE A 49 -2.49 2.29 6.52
N SER A 50 -2.82 1.08 6.97
CA SER A 50 -2.20 -0.15 6.50
C SER A 50 -2.39 -0.38 5.00
N MET A 51 -3.56 -0.03 4.44
CA MET A 51 -3.82 -0.16 3.01
C MET A 51 -3.00 0.82 2.17
N PHE A 52 -2.80 2.04 2.67
CA PHE A 52 -1.96 3.03 2.01
C PHE A 52 -0.48 2.67 2.09
N LEU A 53 -0.03 2.10 3.21
CA LEU A 53 1.34 1.58 3.36
C LEU A 53 1.59 0.39 2.43
N ASP A 54 0.68 -0.60 2.39
CA ASP A 54 0.72 -1.71 1.43
C ASP A 54 0.85 -1.20 -0.01
N TYR A 55 0.05 -0.19 -0.37
CA TYR A 55 0.11 0.42 -1.70
C TYR A 55 1.48 1.07 -1.96
N LEU A 56 2.00 1.84 -1.00
CA LEU A 56 3.30 2.49 -1.12
C LEU A 56 4.44 1.49 -1.31
N GLU A 57 4.47 0.43 -0.50
CA GLU A 57 5.46 -0.64 -0.62
C GLU A 57 5.41 -1.29 -2.00
N ASP A 58 4.19 -1.61 -2.47
CA ASP A 58 3.98 -2.24 -3.77
C ASP A 58 4.42 -1.36 -4.93
N GLN A 59 4.06 -0.07 -4.90
CA GLN A 59 4.46 0.90 -5.91
C GLN A 59 5.97 1.14 -5.90
N THR A 60 6.58 1.26 -4.72
CA THR A 60 8.04 1.45 -4.58
C THR A 60 8.80 0.24 -5.12
N TYR A 61 8.33 -0.97 -4.82
CA TYR A 61 8.89 -2.20 -5.37
C TYR A 61 8.75 -2.25 -6.90
N CYS A 62 7.55 -1.95 -7.42
CA CYS A 62 7.29 -1.99 -8.85
C CYS A 62 7.94 -0.85 -9.65
N ALA A 63 8.24 0.30 -9.03
CA ALA A 63 9.04 1.34 -9.66
C ALA A 63 10.47 0.88 -9.95
N ASN A 64 11.02 0.00 -9.09
CA ASN A 64 12.32 -0.65 -9.25
C ASN A 64 12.18 -2.10 -9.74
N CYS A 65 11.21 -2.37 -10.63
CA CYS A 65 10.83 -3.73 -10.99
C CYS A 65 12.04 -4.55 -11.50
N PRO A 66 12.36 -5.70 -10.87
CA PRO A 66 13.50 -6.52 -11.26
C PRO A 66 13.23 -7.41 -12.50
N GLY A 67 12.08 -7.22 -13.15
CA GLY A 67 11.58 -8.08 -14.23
C GLY A 67 10.76 -9.27 -13.74
N LEU A 68 10.04 -9.94 -14.66
CA LEU A 68 9.07 -10.99 -14.34
C LEU A 68 9.70 -12.24 -13.72
N VAL A 69 10.92 -12.60 -14.15
CA VAL A 69 11.65 -13.78 -13.67
C VAL A 69 12.14 -13.57 -12.22
N SER A 70 12.60 -12.37 -11.91
CA SER A 70 13.20 -12.02 -10.62
C SER A 70 12.23 -11.33 -9.66
N CYS A 71 10.93 -11.27 -10.01
CA CYS A 71 9.90 -10.66 -9.17
C CYS A 71 9.68 -11.52 -7.91
N ALA A 72 10.06 -10.97 -6.75
CA ALA A 72 9.97 -11.61 -5.45
C ALA A 72 8.58 -11.46 -4.80
N LYS A 73 7.67 -10.68 -5.41
CA LYS A 73 6.29 -10.55 -4.92
C LYS A 73 5.58 -11.89 -4.98
N THR A 74 4.96 -12.29 -3.87
CA THR A 74 4.07 -13.48 -3.84
C THR A 74 2.96 -13.37 -4.88
N LYS A 75 2.39 -12.17 -5.07
CA LYS A 75 1.36 -11.87 -6.06
C LYS A 75 1.96 -11.22 -7.32
N ARG A 76 2.96 -11.85 -7.94
CA ARG A 76 3.72 -11.32 -9.09
C ARG A 76 2.89 -10.88 -10.30
N HIS A 77 1.70 -11.44 -10.48
CA HIS A 77 0.81 -11.12 -11.60
C HIS A 77 0.02 -9.81 -11.38
N TYR A 78 0.11 -9.21 -10.20
CA TYR A 78 -0.73 -8.08 -9.81
C TYR A 78 0.06 -6.94 -9.15
N GLN A 79 -0.53 -5.75 -9.18
CA GLN A 79 -0.19 -4.59 -8.38
C GLN A 79 -1.36 -4.24 -7.46
N ILE A 80 -1.05 -3.70 -6.28
CA ILE A 80 -2.06 -3.16 -5.37
C ILE A 80 -2.64 -1.89 -5.98
N LYS A 81 -3.96 -1.81 -5.96
CA LYS A 81 -4.73 -0.62 -6.34
C LYS A 81 -5.72 -0.29 -5.25
N LEU A 82 -5.76 0.97 -4.82
CA LEU A 82 -6.84 1.45 -3.97
C LEU A 82 -7.90 2.14 -4.82
N GLN A 83 -9.17 1.95 -4.47
CA GLN A 83 -10.29 2.58 -5.18
C GLN A 83 -11.39 2.99 -4.21
N ARG A 84 -12.08 4.08 -4.52
CA ARG A 84 -13.27 4.51 -3.78
C ARG A 84 -14.51 3.81 -4.33
N ARG A 85 -15.25 3.14 -3.45
CA ARG A 85 -16.57 2.56 -3.72
C ARG A 85 -17.61 3.19 -2.80
N GLY A 86 -18.32 4.18 -3.33
CA GLY A 86 -19.25 4.96 -2.53
C GLY A 86 -18.52 5.67 -1.38
N LYS A 87 -18.81 5.27 -0.14
CA LYS A 87 -18.22 5.84 1.07
C LYS A 87 -16.96 5.12 1.57
N PHE A 88 -16.54 4.04 0.91
CA PHE A 88 -15.43 3.21 1.38
C PHE A 88 -14.24 3.28 0.43
N ILE A 89 -13.04 3.20 1.00
CA ILE A 89 -11.82 2.94 0.24
C ILE A 89 -11.54 1.45 0.34
N GLU A 90 -11.37 0.78 -0.79
CA GLU A 90 -11.11 -0.65 -0.84
C GLU A 90 -9.80 -0.96 -1.55
N ARG A 91 -9.15 -2.04 -1.11
CA ARG A 91 -8.00 -2.63 -1.80
C ARG A 91 -8.48 -3.56 -2.89
N SER A 92 -7.95 -3.36 -4.09
CA SER A 92 -8.15 -4.20 -5.27
C SER A 92 -6.80 -4.53 -5.92
N TYR A 93 -6.83 -5.30 -7.00
CA TYR A 93 -5.65 -5.70 -7.74
C TYR A 93 -5.75 -5.25 -9.20
N ALA A 94 -4.72 -4.55 -9.67
CA ALA A 94 -4.51 -4.29 -11.09
C ALA A 94 -3.53 -5.35 -11.65
N PRO A 95 -3.60 -5.70 -12.95
CA PRO A 95 -2.63 -6.62 -13.52
C PRO A 95 -1.23 -5.99 -13.54
N CYS A 96 -0.19 -6.82 -13.41
CA CYS A 96 1.19 -6.38 -13.55
C CYS A 96 1.42 -5.79 -14.96
N PRO A 97 1.93 -4.55 -15.09
CA PRO A 97 2.11 -3.92 -16.40
C PRO A 97 3.04 -4.69 -17.33
N LEU A 98 4.17 -5.21 -16.81
CA LEU A 98 5.12 -5.99 -17.61
C LEU A 98 4.52 -7.31 -18.11
N LEU A 99 3.77 -8.00 -17.25
CA LEU A 99 3.11 -9.24 -17.64
C LEU A 99 2.03 -8.98 -18.68
N SER A 100 1.25 -7.90 -18.50
CA SER A 100 0.19 -7.53 -19.44
C SER A 100 0.79 -7.21 -20.82
N ALA A 101 1.86 -6.42 -20.85
CA ALA A 101 2.57 -6.09 -22.09
C ALA A 101 3.14 -7.34 -22.79
N GLN A 102 3.67 -8.31 -22.05
CA GLN A 102 4.13 -9.57 -22.64
C GLN A 102 2.98 -10.37 -23.25
N LEU A 103 1.86 -10.51 -22.53
CA LEU A 103 0.69 -11.25 -23.02
C LEU A 103 0.04 -10.61 -24.25
N ASP A 104 0.09 -9.28 -24.36
CA ASP A 104 -0.41 -8.55 -25.53
C ASP A 104 0.50 -8.71 -26.76
N GLN A 105 1.81 -8.96 -26.57
CA GLN A 105 2.75 -9.24 -27.66
C GLN A 105 2.62 -10.68 -28.21
N ASP A 106 2.16 -11.61 -27.37
CA ASP A 106 2.00 -13.03 -27.72
C ASP A 106 0.65 -13.33 -28.40
N ARG A 107 -0.19 -12.31 -28.66
CA ARG A 107 -1.51 -12.40 -29.32
C ARG A 107 -1.46 -11.97 -30.78
#